data_AF-C6TI67-F1
#
_entry.id   AF-C6TI67-F1
#
_cell.length_a   1.000
_cell.length_b   1.000
_cell.length_c   1.000
_cell.angle_alpha   90.00
_cell.angle_beta   90.00
_cell.angle_gamma   90.00
#
_symmetry.space_group_name_H-M   'P 1'
#
loop_
_entity.id
_entity.type
_entity.pdbx_description
1 polymer ?
#
loop_
_entity_poly.entity_id
_entity_poly.type
_entity_poly.pdbx_seq_one_letter_code
_entity_poly.pdbx_strand_id
1 'polypeptide(L)'
;MEKAINRQKILLHHLNPSSSTHPNESSSLHASACVAGDSAAYQRTSTFGDDVVIVAAYRTAHCKAKRGGFKDTLPDDLLAPVLKAVIEKTNVNPSEVGDIVVGSVLAPGAQRASECRMAAFYAGFPETVPVRTVNRQCSSGLQAVADVAAAIRAGFYDIGIGAGLESMTTNPMGWDGSVNPKVKMFEQVQNCLLPMGITSENVAQRFGVSRKEQDQAAVESHRRAAAATAAGKFKDEIVPVTTKIVDPKTGEEKSVTISVDDGSRPGTTVSDLGRLKPVFKKDGSTTAGNSSQVTDGASAVLLMKRSVALQKGLPILGVFRTFAAVGVDPAIMGVGPAAAIPVAVKAAV
;
A
#
# COMPACT_ATOMS: atom_id res chain seq x y z
N MET A 1 20.77 -8.56 18.71
CA MET A 1 21.49 -7.88 17.62
C MET A 1 21.82 -8.84 16.48
N GLU A 2 22.43 -10.00 16.78
CA GLU A 2 22.86 -11.01 15.80
C GLU A 2 21.75 -11.57 14.89
N LYS A 3 20.54 -11.86 15.44
CA LYS A 3 19.37 -12.28 14.64
C LYS A 3 18.88 -11.22 13.66
N ALA A 4 18.99 -9.93 14.01
CA ALA A 4 18.57 -8.84 13.14
C ALA A 4 19.56 -8.64 11.99
N ILE A 5 20.86 -8.66 12.31
CA ILE A 5 21.94 -8.62 11.31
C ILE A 5 21.84 -9.80 10.35
N ASN A 6 21.52 -11.00 10.83
CA ASN A 6 21.38 -12.17 9.96
C ASN A 6 20.17 -12.04 9.00
N ARG A 7 19.02 -11.56 9.49
CA ARG A 7 17.85 -11.27 8.62
C ARG A 7 18.18 -10.21 7.57
N GLN A 8 18.93 -9.17 7.95
CA GLN A 8 19.40 -8.13 7.05
C GLN A 8 20.29 -8.69 5.94
N LYS A 9 21.27 -9.54 6.30
CA LYS A 9 22.17 -10.20 5.34
C LYS A 9 21.39 -11.06 4.33
N ILE A 10 20.40 -11.82 4.79
CA ILE A 10 19.56 -12.65 3.91
C ILE A 10 18.76 -11.77 2.93
N LEU A 11 18.14 -10.69 3.41
CA LEU A 11 17.40 -9.76 2.56
C LEU A 11 18.30 -9.09 1.53
N LEU A 12 19.47 -8.59 1.94
CA LEU A 12 20.43 -7.96 1.02
C LEU A 12 20.99 -8.96 0.00
N HIS A 13 21.17 -10.22 0.38
CA HIS A 13 21.61 -11.27 -0.54
C HIS A 13 20.57 -11.54 -1.64
N HIS A 14 19.28 -11.59 -1.31
CA HIS A 14 18.21 -11.75 -2.31
C HIS A 14 18.06 -10.56 -3.27
N LEU A 15 18.55 -9.37 -2.89
CA LEU A 15 18.50 -8.16 -3.71
C LEU A 15 19.71 -8.02 -4.64
N ASN A 16 20.74 -8.86 -4.46
CA ASN A 16 21.86 -8.93 -5.40
C ASN A 16 21.54 -9.99 -6.45
N PRO A 17 21.29 -9.61 -7.72
CA PRO A 17 21.15 -10.59 -8.78
C PRO A 17 22.48 -11.36 -8.88
N SER A 18 22.40 -12.67 -8.71
CA SER A 18 23.55 -13.58 -8.82
C SER A 18 24.30 -13.36 -10.13
N SER A 19 25.62 -13.27 -9.99
CA SER A 19 26.62 -13.12 -11.05
C SER A 19 26.43 -14.10 -12.21
N SER A 20 25.89 -13.62 -13.33
CA SER A 20 26.17 -14.17 -14.65
C SER A 20 27.13 -13.23 -15.36
N THR A 21 28.29 -13.78 -15.72
CA THR A 21 29.39 -13.08 -16.39
C THR A 21 29.00 -12.72 -17.83
N HIS A 22 28.62 -11.46 -18.06
CA HIS A 22 28.74 -10.81 -19.38
C HIS A 22 29.17 -9.34 -19.17
N PRO A 23 30.29 -8.89 -19.77
CA PRO A 23 30.70 -7.50 -19.67
C PRO A 23 30.05 -6.72 -20.81
N ASN A 24 29.01 -5.94 -20.52
CA ASN A 24 28.80 -4.60 -21.11
C ASN A 24 27.59 -3.89 -20.48
N GLU A 25 27.82 -2.61 -20.19
CA GLU A 25 26.90 -1.60 -19.64
C GLU A 25 26.39 -1.84 -18.21
N SER A 26 27.13 -1.32 -17.22
CA SER A 26 26.59 -1.11 -15.88
C SER A 26 25.48 -0.06 -15.93
N SER A 27 24.23 -0.51 -15.95
CA SER A 27 23.07 0.35 -15.70
C SER A 27 23.03 0.69 -14.21
N SER A 28 23.83 1.67 -13.81
CA SER A 28 23.84 2.16 -12.42
C SER A 28 22.51 2.86 -12.12
N LEU A 29 21.67 2.23 -11.29
CA LEU A 29 20.47 2.85 -10.74
C LEU A 29 20.88 4.01 -9.82
N HIS A 30 20.65 5.25 -10.26
CA HIS A 30 20.80 6.43 -9.40
C HIS A 30 19.48 6.69 -8.67
N ALA A 31 19.51 6.79 -7.34
CA ALA A 31 18.35 7.10 -6.51
C ALA A 31 18.70 8.19 -5.48
N SER A 32 17.78 9.14 -5.27
CA SER A 32 17.87 10.14 -4.21
C SER A 32 16.98 9.74 -3.04
N ALA A 33 17.50 9.73 -1.81
CA ALA A 33 16.82 9.15 -0.66
C ALA A 33 16.29 10.22 0.32
N CYS A 34 15.00 10.14 0.62
CA CYS A 34 14.40 10.73 1.81
C CYS A 34 14.29 9.64 2.87
N VAL A 35 15.23 9.64 3.82
CA VAL A 35 15.31 8.64 4.89
C VAL A 35 14.77 9.25 6.17
N ALA A 36 13.78 8.60 6.79
CA ALA A 36 13.48 8.84 8.20
C ALA A 36 14.40 7.93 9.01
N GLY A 37 15.62 8.42 9.27
CA GLY A 37 16.63 7.74 10.09
C GLY A 37 17.22 8.71 11.10
N ASP A 38 17.53 8.21 12.30
CA ASP A 38 18.24 8.95 13.35
C ASP A 38 19.62 9.38 12.84
N SER A 39 19.68 10.57 12.24
CA SER A 39 20.94 11.22 11.84
C SER A 39 21.58 11.98 13.01
N ALA A 40 20.95 11.96 14.18
CA ALA A 40 21.52 12.51 15.40
C ALA A 40 22.54 11.51 15.97
N ALA A 41 23.76 12.00 16.23
CA ALA A 41 24.80 11.30 16.97
C ALA A 41 24.43 11.16 18.47
N TYR A 42 23.24 10.65 18.77
CA TYR A 42 22.85 10.22 20.11
C TYR A 42 23.28 8.78 20.28
N GLN A 43 24.14 8.57 21.26
CA GLN A 43 24.51 7.24 21.77
C GLN A 43 23.20 6.49 22.08
N ARG A 44 22.91 5.40 21.35
CA ARG A 44 21.74 4.53 21.55
C ARG A 44 21.76 3.97 22.97
N THR A 45 21.22 4.71 23.94
CA THR A 45 20.75 4.11 25.17
C THR A 45 19.49 3.34 24.82
N SER A 46 19.49 2.04 25.15
CA SER A 46 18.39 1.11 24.90
C SER A 46 17.17 1.39 25.78
N THR A 47 16.60 2.60 25.71
CA THR A 47 15.32 2.90 26.34
C THR A 47 14.21 2.51 25.36
N PHE A 48 13.83 1.24 25.39
CA PHE A 48 12.80 0.65 24.53
C PHE A 48 11.42 1.36 24.60
N GLY A 49 11.19 2.21 25.61
CA GLY A 49 9.93 2.91 25.85
C GLY A 49 9.50 3.90 24.76
N ASP A 50 10.44 4.43 23.97
CA ASP A 50 10.16 5.40 22.89
C ASP A 50 10.00 4.76 21.51
N ASP A 51 10.07 3.42 21.41
CA ASP A 51 9.76 2.72 20.16
C ASP A 51 8.32 3.04 19.71
N VAL A 52 8.12 3.24 18.40
CA VAL A 52 6.77 3.23 17.81
C VAL A 52 6.34 1.80 17.55
N VAL A 53 5.26 1.39 18.19
CA VAL A 53 4.72 0.03 18.12
C VAL A 53 3.38 0.01 17.41
N ILE A 54 3.11 -1.10 16.73
CA ILE A 54 1.83 -1.40 16.11
C ILE A 54 1.08 -2.34 17.05
N VAL A 55 -0.12 -1.95 17.47
CA VAL A 55 -0.97 -2.76 18.36
C VAL A 55 -2.16 -3.39 17.63
N ALA A 56 -2.54 -2.84 16.47
CA ALA A 56 -3.57 -3.40 15.60
C ALA A 56 -3.33 -2.99 14.14
N ALA A 57 -3.67 -3.89 13.21
CA ALA A 57 -3.62 -3.65 11.78
C ALA A 57 -4.70 -4.48 11.09
N TYR A 58 -5.64 -3.82 10.42
CA TYR A 58 -6.77 -4.47 9.77
C TYR A 58 -7.03 -3.88 8.39
N ARG A 59 -7.72 -4.65 7.56
CA ARG A 59 -8.15 -4.24 6.23
C ARG A 59 -9.56 -4.74 5.93
N THR A 60 -10.21 -4.13 4.95
CA THR A 60 -11.37 -4.74 4.32
C THR A 60 -10.91 -5.92 3.46
N ALA A 61 -11.86 -6.70 2.95
CA ALA A 61 -11.60 -7.45 1.72
C ALA A 61 -11.18 -6.49 0.60
N HIS A 62 -10.51 -6.99 -0.42
CA HIS A 62 -10.18 -6.26 -1.63
C HIS A 62 -11.05 -6.78 -2.76
N CYS A 63 -11.88 -5.89 -3.32
CA CYS A 63 -12.86 -6.23 -4.35
C CYS A 63 -12.49 -5.61 -5.68
N LYS A 64 -12.70 -6.34 -6.77
CA LYS A 64 -12.45 -5.87 -8.13
C LYS A 64 -13.34 -4.66 -8.43
N ALA A 65 -12.74 -3.56 -8.89
CA ALA A 65 -13.49 -2.36 -9.22
C ALA A 65 -14.56 -2.62 -10.30
N LYS A 66 -15.67 -1.89 -10.20
CA LYS A 66 -16.86 -1.84 -11.07
C LYS A 66 -17.72 -3.11 -11.10
N ARG A 67 -17.21 -4.25 -10.63
CA ARG A 67 -17.90 -5.55 -10.76
C ARG A 67 -17.80 -6.44 -9.52
N GLY A 68 -16.92 -6.11 -8.58
CA GLY A 68 -16.72 -6.86 -7.35
C GLY A 68 -17.72 -6.52 -6.25
N GLY A 69 -17.48 -7.07 -5.07
CA GLY A 69 -18.38 -6.95 -3.92
C GLY A 69 -18.63 -5.52 -3.41
N PHE A 70 -17.71 -4.60 -3.71
CA PHE A 70 -17.79 -3.19 -3.30
C PHE A 70 -18.19 -2.21 -4.41
N LYS A 71 -18.70 -2.71 -5.55
CA LYS A 71 -19.04 -1.85 -6.69
C LYS A 71 -20.08 -0.76 -6.38
N ASP A 72 -20.91 -0.95 -5.35
CA ASP A 72 -21.93 0.03 -4.91
C ASP A 72 -21.67 0.53 -3.47
N THR A 73 -20.46 0.31 -2.95
CA THR A 73 -20.05 0.76 -1.61
C THR A 73 -19.30 2.08 -1.72
N LEU A 74 -19.69 3.07 -0.90
CA LEU A 74 -19.04 4.36 -0.89
C LEU A 74 -17.66 4.31 -0.17
N PRO A 75 -16.72 5.21 -0.49
CA PRO A 75 -15.37 5.16 0.08
C PRO A 75 -15.32 5.28 1.61
N ASP A 76 -16.19 6.11 2.20
CA ASP A 76 -16.31 6.28 3.65
C ASP A 76 -16.84 5.02 4.35
N ASP A 77 -17.75 4.28 3.71
CA ASP A 77 -18.22 2.96 4.15
C ASP A 77 -17.16 1.84 4.04
N LEU A 78 -16.07 2.06 3.29
CA LEU A 78 -14.92 1.15 3.27
C LEU A 78 -13.95 1.47 4.42
N LEU A 79 -13.73 2.76 4.70
CA LEU A 79 -12.78 3.20 5.72
C LEU A 79 -13.34 3.10 7.14
N ALA A 80 -14.61 3.43 7.37
CA ALA A 80 -15.21 3.44 8.70
C ALA A 80 -15.09 2.07 9.41
N PRO A 81 -15.36 0.91 8.77
CA PRO A 81 -15.24 -0.40 9.42
C PRO A 81 -13.83 -0.70 9.94
N VAL A 82 -12.78 -0.35 9.19
CA VAL A 82 -11.39 -0.62 9.62
C VAL A 82 -10.92 0.35 10.70
N LEU A 83 -11.36 1.61 10.66
CA LEU A 83 -11.13 2.58 11.76
C LEU A 83 -11.83 2.14 13.04
N LYS A 84 -13.07 1.67 12.94
CA LYS A 84 -13.82 1.14 14.08
C LYS A 84 -13.16 -0.12 14.65
N ALA A 85 -12.72 -1.04 13.78
CA ALA A 85 -12.12 -2.29 14.20
C ALA A 85 -10.81 -2.11 15.00
N VAL A 86 -9.95 -1.14 14.63
CA VAL A 86 -8.73 -0.90 15.41
C VAL A 86 -9.02 -0.40 16.83
N ILE A 87 -10.09 0.37 17.01
CA ILE A 87 -10.54 0.84 18.33
C ILE A 87 -11.19 -0.31 19.11
N GLU A 88 -12.20 -0.98 18.54
CA GLU A 88 -12.95 -2.04 19.25
C GLU A 88 -12.07 -3.22 19.67
N LYS A 89 -11.10 -3.61 18.83
CA LYS A 89 -10.22 -4.75 19.13
C LYS A 89 -9.11 -4.41 20.12
N THR A 90 -8.86 -3.12 20.38
CA THR A 90 -7.86 -2.67 21.35
C THR A 90 -8.46 -2.00 22.59
N ASN A 91 -9.76 -1.68 22.58
CA ASN A 91 -10.44 -0.88 23.61
C ASN A 91 -9.75 0.47 23.90
N VAL A 92 -9.03 1.03 22.92
CA VAL A 92 -8.49 2.40 23.03
C VAL A 92 -9.67 3.37 22.90
N ASN A 93 -9.74 4.37 23.79
CA ASN A 93 -10.73 5.43 23.65
C ASN A 93 -10.43 6.25 22.38
N PRO A 94 -11.38 6.40 21.42
CA PRO A 94 -11.16 7.16 20.20
C PRO A 94 -10.63 8.58 20.44
N SER A 95 -11.02 9.23 21.55
CA SER A 95 -10.59 10.61 21.86
C SER A 95 -9.11 10.73 22.21
N GLU A 96 -8.40 9.62 22.42
CA GLU A 96 -6.95 9.62 22.70
C GLU A 96 -6.10 9.60 21.42
N VAL A 97 -6.72 9.37 20.26
CA VAL A 97 -6.00 9.38 18.98
C VAL A 97 -5.65 10.80 18.59
N GLY A 98 -4.35 11.08 18.41
CA GLY A 98 -3.85 12.42 18.12
C GLY A 98 -3.95 12.82 16.64
N ASP A 99 -3.94 11.86 15.71
CA ASP A 99 -4.12 12.10 14.28
C ASP A 99 -4.57 10.82 13.54
N ILE A 100 -5.39 11.00 12.51
CA ILE A 100 -5.75 9.96 11.53
C ILE A 100 -5.24 10.41 10.17
N VAL A 101 -4.27 9.66 9.64
CA VAL A 101 -3.63 9.94 8.36
C VAL A 101 -4.09 8.91 7.35
N VAL A 102 -4.75 9.34 6.28
CA VAL A 102 -5.31 8.44 5.27
C VAL A 102 -4.57 8.58 3.95
N GLY A 103 -3.87 7.52 3.56
CA GLY A 103 -3.27 7.39 2.24
C GLY A 103 -4.33 7.21 1.16
N SER A 104 -4.35 8.09 0.17
CA SER A 104 -5.33 8.07 -0.92
C SER A 104 -4.75 8.72 -2.18
N VAL A 105 -5.19 8.28 -3.37
CA VAL A 105 -4.63 8.76 -4.64
C VAL A 105 -5.66 9.46 -5.53
N LEU A 106 -6.76 8.78 -5.88
CA LEU A 106 -7.53 9.15 -7.08
C LEU A 106 -8.61 10.21 -6.87
N ALA A 107 -9.20 10.30 -5.68
CA ALA A 107 -10.25 11.28 -5.46
C ALA A 107 -9.73 12.72 -5.39
N PRO A 108 -10.57 13.71 -5.77
CA PRO A 108 -10.27 15.12 -5.57
C PRO A 108 -9.93 15.41 -4.11
N GLY A 109 -8.83 16.14 -3.86
CA GLY A 109 -8.23 16.26 -2.53
C GLY A 109 -9.21 16.71 -1.43
N ALA A 110 -9.95 17.79 -1.67
CA ALA A 110 -10.92 18.31 -0.70
C ALA A 110 -12.09 17.33 -0.46
N GLN A 111 -12.58 16.66 -1.50
CA GLN A 111 -13.64 15.66 -1.36
C GLN A 111 -13.18 14.48 -0.53
N ARG A 112 -12.00 13.92 -0.83
CA ARG A 112 -11.47 12.76 -0.10
C ARG A 112 -11.20 13.08 1.36
N ALA A 113 -10.69 14.28 1.67
CA ALA A 113 -10.51 14.71 3.05
C ALA A 113 -11.84 14.72 3.82
N SER A 114 -12.91 15.22 3.19
CA SER A 114 -14.26 15.19 3.76
C SER A 114 -14.79 13.76 3.93
N GLU A 115 -14.63 12.88 2.94
CA GLU A 115 -15.00 11.46 3.03
C GLU A 115 -14.28 10.76 4.18
N CYS A 116 -12.97 10.99 4.34
CA CYS A 116 -12.20 10.42 5.44
C CYS A 116 -12.69 10.94 6.81
N ARG A 117 -13.10 12.22 6.87
CA ARG A 117 -13.67 12.81 8.08
C ARG A 117 -15.04 12.21 8.42
N MET A 118 -15.91 12.02 7.42
CA MET A 118 -17.19 11.32 7.59
C MET A 118 -16.98 9.89 8.08
N ALA A 119 -16.04 9.15 7.49
CA ALA A 119 -15.68 7.80 7.91
C ALA A 119 -15.22 7.73 9.37
N ALA A 120 -14.42 8.70 9.83
CA ALA A 120 -14.01 8.79 11.22
C ALA A 120 -15.21 9.00 12.16
N PHE A 121 -16.17 9.86 11.78
CA PHE A 121 -17.40 10.04 12.54
C PHE A 121 -18.28 8.78 12.56
N TYR A 122 -18.45 8.09 11.42
CA TYR A 122 -19.17 6.80 11.38
C TYR A 122 -18.49 5.72 12.23
N ALA A 123 -17.17 5.78 12.37
CA ALA A 123 -16.40 4.89 13.23
C ALA A 123 -16.43 5.29 14.73
N GLY A 124 -17.08 6.40 15.09
CA GLY A 124 -17.24 6.84 16.48
C GLY A 124 -16.11 7.71 17.03
N PHE A 125 -15.24 8.25 16.16
CA PHE A 125 -14.24 9.24 16.60
C PHE A 125 -14.91 10.59 16.87
N PRO A 126 -14.53 11.29 17.96
CA PRO A 126 -15.08 12.61 18.26
C PRO A 126 -14.48 13.67 17.34
N GLU A 127 -15.13 14.84 17.32
CA GLU A 127 -14.69 15.99 16.53
C GLU A 127 -13.29 16.51 16.88
N THR A 128 -12.79 16.21 18.08
CA THR A 128 -11.47 16.63 18.56
C THR A 128 -10.32 15.88 17.91
N VAL A 129 -10.56 14.72 17.28
CA VAL A 129 -9.52 13.93 16.60
C VAL A 129 -9.35 14.45 15.18
N PRO A 130 -8.18 15.00 14.79
CA PRO A 130 -7.99 15.50 13.44
C PRO A 130 -7.85 14.36 12.42
N VAL A 131 -8.17 14.67 11.16
CA VAL A 131 -8.05 13.74 10.04
C VAL A 131 -7.40 14.47 8.87
N ARG A 132 -6.42 13.84 8.23
CA ARG A 132 -5.79 14.37 7.01
C ARG A 132 -5.54 13.27 6.00
N THR A 133 -5.35 13.67 4.74
CA THR A 133 -4.98 12.76 3.66
C THR A 133 -3.54 12.98 3.21
N VAL A 134 -2.91 11.95 2.68
CA VAL A 134 -1.58 12.02 2.07
C VAL A 134 -1.59 11.29 0.74
N ASN A 135 -0.89 11.87 -0.24
CA ASN A 135 -0.74 11.27 -1.57
C ASN A 135 0.75 11.12 -1.92
N ARG A 136 1.22 9.87 -1.92
CA ARG A 136 2.47 9.42 -2.55
C ARG A 136 2.19 8.24 -3.48
N GLN A 137 1.18 8.40 -4.34
CA GLN A 137 0.78 7.40 -5.32
C GLN A 137 0.58 6.01 -4.69
N CYS A 138 1.09 4.94 -5.29
CA CYS A 138 0.94 3.57 -4.81
C CYS A 138 1.44 3.34 -3.37
N SER A 139 2.26 4.25 -2.82
CA SER A 139 2.81 4.15 -1.47
C SER A 139 2.03 4.94 -0.40
N SER A 140 0.94 5.63 -0.76
CA SER A 140 0.21 6.53 0.15
C SER A 140 -0.18 5.89 1.48
N GLY A 141 -0.63 4.63 1.49
CA GLY A 141 -0.99 3.93 2.73
C GLY A 141 0.23 3.67 3.64
N LEU A 142 1.36 3.27 3.06
CA LEU A 142 2.61 3.09 3.82
C LEU A 142 3.21 4.44 4.27
N GLN A 143 3.06 5.49 3.45
CA GLN A 143 3.45 6.85 3.81
C GLN A 143 2.63 7.36 5.00
N ALA A 144 1.32 7.08 5.05
CA ALA A 144 0.48 7.46 6.19
C ALA A 144 0.98 6.82 7.49
N VAL A 145 1.30 5.52 7.47
CA VAL A 145 1.91 4.82 8.61
C VAL A 145 3.24 5.45 9.01
N ALA A 146 4.08 5.80 8.04
CA ALA A 146 5.38 6.43 8.30
C ALA A 146 5.25 7.84 8.89
N ASP A 147 4.31 8.65 8.40
CA ASP A 147 4.06 9.99 8.92
C ASP A 147 3.58 9.94 10.38
N VAL A 148 2.67 9.00 10.70
CA VAL A 148 2.21 8.79 12.07
C VAL A 148 3.36 8.37 12.98
N ALA A 149 4.20 7.43 12.52
CA ALA A 149 5.36 7.01 13.28
C ALA A 149 6.35 8.16 13.50
N ALA A 150 6.56 9.02 12.49
CA ALA A 150 7.42 10.19 12.61
C ALA A 150 6.87 11.20 13.62
N ALA A 151 5.56 11.46 13.60
CA ALA A 151 4.91 12.38 14.54
C ALA A 151 4.93 11.86 16.00
N ILE A 152 4.76 10.55 16.22
CA ILE A 152 4.93 9.94 17.55
C ILE A 152 6.38 10.08 18.03
N ARG A 153 7.36 9.82 17.17
CA ARG A 153 8.79 10.02 17.50
C ARG A 153 9.12 11.48 17.80
N ALA A 154 8.48 12.41 17.09
CA ALA A 154 8.65 13.85 17.30
C ALA A 154 7.93 14.36 18.56
N GLY A 155 7.13 13.54 19.23
CA GLY A 155 6.40 13.92 20.44
C GLY A 155 5.18 14.79 20.19
N PHE A 156 4.62 14.78 18.98
CA PHE A 156 3.39 15.55 18.68
C PHE A 156 2.14 14.91 19.30
N TYR A 157 2.13 13.58 19.43
CA TYR A 157 1.10 12.81 20.10
C TYR A 157 1.61 11.38 20.36
N ASP A 158 0.96 10.64 21.27
CA ASP A 158 1.40 9.29 21.64
C ASP A 158 0.69 8.17 20.86
N ILE A 159 -0.48 8.42 20.28
CA ILE A 159 -1.32 7.44 19.58
C ILE A 159 -1.78 8.05 18.25
N GLY A 160 -1.69 7.31 17.16
CA GLY A 160 -2.17 7.75 15.85
C GLY A 160 -2.54 6.58 14.93
N ILE A 161 -3.31 6.89 13.89
CA ILE A 161 -3.75 5.89 12.91
C ILE A 161 -3.18 6.21 11.53
N GLY A 162 -2.41 5.28 10.97
CA GLY A 162 -2.04 5.29 9.56
C GLY A 162 -2.99 4.39 8.77
N ALA A 163 -3.72 4.94 7.82
CA ALA A 163 -4.74 4.25 7.06
C ALA A 163 -4.51 4.38 5.55
N GLY A 164 -5.23 3.58 4.77
CA GLY A 164 -5.30 3.69 3.32
C GLY A 164 -6.72 3.45 2.83
N LEU A 165 -7.15 4.20 1.83
CA LEU A 165 -8.47 4.09 1.22
C LEU A 165 -8.36 4.30 -0.29
N GLU A 166 -8.96 3.41 -1.08
CA GLU A 166 -9.23 3.69 -2.48
C GLU A 166 -10.54 3.05 -2.95
N SER A 167 -11.28 3.79 -3.78
CA SER A 167 -12.39 3.27 -4.58
C SER A 167 -12.10 3.61 -6.03
N MET A 168 -11.48 2.67 -6.74
CA MET A 168 -11.23 2.81 -8.18
C MET A 168 -12.51 2.59 -9.01
N THR A 169 -13.58 2.10 -8.37
CA THR A 169 -14.94 2.14 -8.92
C THR A 169 -15.44 3.56 -9.04
N THR A 170 -15.31 4.35 -7.96
CA THR A 170 -15.81 5.74 -7.89
C THR A 170 -14.88 6.71 -8.60
N ASN A 171 -13.56 6.53 -8.46
CA ASN A 171 -12.57 7.47 -8.96
C ASN A 171 -11.72 6.82 -10.07
N PRO A 172 -11.90 7.19 -11.35
CA PRO A 172 -11.10 6.65 -12.43
C PRO A 172 -9.67 7.19 -12.41
N MET A 173 -8.72 6.39 -12.90
CA MET A 173 -7.37 6.89 -13.20
C MET A 173 -7.42 7.79 -14.42
N GLY A 174 -7.20 9.08 -14.23
CA GLY A 174 -7.23 10.07 -15.31
C GLY A 174 -6.50 11.36 -14.92
N TRP A 175 -6.15 12.15 -15.93
CA TRP A 175 -5.63 13.50 -15.74
C TRP A 175 -6.77 14.49 -15.98
N ASP A 176 -7.05 15.34 -14.99
CA ASP A 176 -8.00 16.42 -15.12
C ASP A 176 -7.33 17.70 -15.65
N GLY A 177 -8.02 18.42 -16.53
CA GLY A 177 -7.54 19.68 -17.10
C GLY A 177 -6.45 19.50 -18.16
N SER A 178 -5.73 20.58 -18.45
CA SER A 178 -4.67 20.59 -19.47
C SER A 178 -3.29 20.32 -18.86
N VAL A 179 -2.42 19.69 -19.65
CA VAL A 179 -1.00 19.53 -19.31
C VAL A 179 -0.25 20.80 -19.71
N ASN A 180 0.63 21.29 -18.82
CA ASN A 180 1.48 22.44 -19.14
C ASN A 180 2.33 22.15 -20.40
N PRO A 181 2.27 22.97 -21.47
CA PRO A 181 3.03 22.75 -22.69
C PRO A 181 4.56 22.62 -22.49
N LYS A 182 5.10 23.18 -21.39
CA LYS A 182 6.50 23.04 -20.98
C LYS A 182 6.92 21.59 -20.73
N VAL A 183 5.98 20.65 -20.61
CA VAL A 183 6.27 19.22 -20.49
C VAL A 183 7.19 18.71 -21.60
N LYS A 184 7.13 19.30 -22.80
CA LYS A 184 7.98 18.94 -23.95
C LYS A 184 9.44 19.40 -23.81
N MET A 185 9.77 20.22 -22.82
CA MET A 185 11.11 20.78 -22.65
C MET A 185 12.07 19.83 -21.94
N PHE A 186 11.57 18.92 -21.11
CA PHE A 186 12.38 18.01 -20.30
C PHE A 186 11.82 16.60 -20.38
N GLU A 187 12.65 15.65 -20.80
CA GLU A 187 12.25 14.25 -20.96
C GLU A 187 11.73 13.67 -19.64
N GLN A 188 12.39 13.96 -18.51
CA GLN A 188 11.93 13.47 -17.21
C GLN A 188 10.52 13.98 -16.86
N VAL A 189 10.19 15.21 -17.25
CA VAL A 189 8.85 15.80 -17.02
C VAL A 189 7.81 15.11 -17.89
N GLN A 190 8.15 14.84 -19.15
CA GLN A 190 7.28 14.09 -20.06
C GLN A 190 7.06 12.65 -19.58
N ASN A 191 8.10 12.01 -19.03
CA ASN A 191 8.03 10.65 -18.53
C ASN A 191 7.08 10.50 -17.32
N CYS A 192 6.82 11.57 -16.56
CA CYS A 192 5.80 11.57 -15.51
C CYS A 192 4.36 11.36 -16.03
N LEU A 193 4.12 11.55 -17.34
CA LEU A 193 2.81 11.34 -17.98
C LEU A 193 2.67 9.96 -18.62
N LEU A 194 3.71 9.12 -18.59
CA LEU A 194 3.64 7.78 -19.14
C LEU A 194 2.60 6.95 -18.37
N PRO A 195 1.69 6.23 -19.06
CA PRO A 195 0.85 5.25 -18.41
C PRO A 195 1.71 4.24 -17.65
N MET A 196 1.32 3.87 -16.43
CA MET A 196 2.08 2.91 -15.62
C MET A 196 2.32 1.57 -16.34
N GLY A 197 1.38 1.15 -17.20
CA GLY A 197 1.56 -0.03 -18.04
C GLY A 197 2.67 0.10 -19.09
N ILE A 198 2.96 1.31 -19.58
CA ILE A 198 4.10 1.56 -20.48
C ILE A 198 5.41 1.48 -19.71
N THR A 199 5.46 2.01 -18.48
CA THR A 199 6.68 1.90 -17.66
C THR A 199 6.95 0.44 -17.25
N SER A 200 5.91 -0.39 -17.12
CA SER A 200 6.03 -1.86 -17.00
C SER A 200 6.73 -2.48 -18.22
N GLU A 201 6.30 -2.13 -19.44
CA GLU A 201 6.98 -2.60 -20.67
C GLU A 201 8.43 -2.13 -20.74
N ASN A 202 8.70 -0.88 -20.36
CA ASN A 202 10.06 -0.32 -20.35
C ASN A 202 10.98 -1.10 -19.40
N VAL A 203 10.51 -1.45 -18.20
CA VAL A 203 11.26 -2.28 -17.24
C VAL A 203 11.50 -3.67 -17.83
N ALA A 204 10.45 -4.32 -18.34
CA ALA A 204 10.56 -5.66 -18.90
C ALA A 204 11.55 -5.71 -20.06
N GLN A 205 11.48 -4.75 -20.98
CA GLN A 205 12.39 -4.65 -22.12
C GLN A 205 13.83 -4.33 -21.68
N ARG A 206 14.01 -3.34 -20.80
CA ARG A 206 15.35 -2.87 -20.38
C ARG A 206 16.12 -3.92 -19.59
N PHE A 207 15.43 -4.71 -18.77
CA PHE A 207 16.05 -5.71 -17.89
C PHE A 207 15.82 -7.15 -18.34
N GLY A 208 15.24 -7.36 -19.53
CA GLY A 208 15.07 -8.69 -20.13
C GLY A 208 14.09 -9.61 -19.40
N VAL A 209 13.05 -9.05 -18.75
CA VAL A 209 12.04 -9.86 -18.03
C VAL A 209 11.04 -10.43 -19.03
N SER A 210 11.13 -11.73 -19.27
CA SER A 210 10.34 -12.40 -20.30
C SER A 210 8.85 -12.45 -19.94
N ARG A 211 7.99 -12.55 -20.97
CA ARG A 211 6.54 -12.77 -20.81
C ARG A 211 6.25 -13.99 -19.95
N LYS A 212 7.02 -15.07 -20.11
CA LYS A 212 6.86 -16.31 -19.33
C LYS A 212 7.13 -16.08 -17.84
N GLU A 213 8.16 -15.30 -17.49
CA GLU A 213 8.44 -14.96 -16.09
C GLU A 213 7.34 -14.11 -15.47
N GLN A 214 6.83 -13.13 -16.21
CA GLN A 214 5.70 -12.28 -15.78
C GLN A 214 4.44 -13.14 -15.50
N ASP A 215 4.09 -14.02 -16.44
CA ASP A 215 2.92 -14.90 -16.30
C ASP A 215 3.13 -15.93 -15.18
N GLN A 216 4.35 -16.46 -15.01
CA GLN A 216 4.67 -17.40 -13.94
C GLN A 216 4.55 -16.75 -12.54
N ALA A 217 4.95 -15.49 -12.40
CA ALA A 217 4.78 -14.73 -11.17
C ALA A 217 3.29 -14.54 -10.84
N ALA A 218 2.46 -14.25 -11.85
CA ALA A 218 1.01 -14.11 -11.68
C ALA A 218 0.31 -15.42 -11.29
N VAL A 219 0.68 -16.55 -11.90
CA VAL A 219 0.22 -17.88 -11.50
C VAL A 219 0.54 -18.15 -10.04
N GLU A 220 1.79 -17.91 -9.64
CA GLU A 220 2.23 -18.15 -8.27
C GLU A 220 1.51 -17.23 -7.27
N SER A 221 1.26 -15.97 -7.64
CA SER A 221 0.48 -15.03 -6.84
C SER A 221 -0.94 -15.55 -6.58
N HIS A 222 -1.66 -15.95 -7.63
CA HIS A 222 -3.00 -16.51 -7.52
C HIS A 222 -3.04 -17.82 -6.73
N ARG A 223 -2.07 -18.71 -6.94
CA ARG A 223 -1.95 -19.98 -6.20
C ARG A 223 -1.77 -19.73 -4.70
N ARG A 224 -0.87 -18.81 -4.32
CA ARG A 224 -0.62 -18.45 -2.91
C ARG A 224 -1.83 -17.80 -2.27
N ALA A 225 -2.47 -16.85 -2.96
CA ALA A 225 -3.67 -16.19 -2.48
C ALA A 225 -4.81 -17.20 -2.25
N ALA A 226 -5.08 -18.07 -3.22
CA ALA A 226 -6.09 -19.12 -3.10
C ALA A 226 -5.81 -20.07 -1.92
N ALA A 227 -4.57 -20.53 -1.77
CA ALA A 227 -4.18 -21.40 -0.66
C ALA A 227 -4.31 -20.69 0.71
N ALA A 228 -3.93 -19.41 0.80
CA ALA A 228 -4.06 -18.62 2.03
C ALA A 228 -5.53 -18.40 2.41
N THR A 229 -6.38 -18.08 1.44
CA THR A 229 -7.84 -17.94 1.64
C THR A 229 -8.45 -19.27 2.11
N ALA A 230 -8.17 -20.38 1.41
CA ALA A 230 -8.68 -21.70 1.78
C ALA A 230 -8.22 -22.16 3.17
N ALA A 231 -6.98 -21.82 3.56
CA ALA A 231 -6.45 -22.08 4.89
C ALA A 231 -6.90 -21.06 5.96
N GLY A 232 -7.73 -20.06 5.60
CA GLY A 232 -8.25 -19.06 6.53
C GLY A 232 -7.22 -18.06 7.06
N LYS A 233 -6.06 -17.91 6.40
CA LYS A 233 -4.95 -17.05 6.90
C LYS A 233 -5.27 -15.56 6.91
N PHE A 234 -6.26 -15.13 6.14
CA PHE A 234 -6.69 -13.72 6.09
C PHE A 234 -7.80 -13.39 7.11
N LYS A 235 -8.33 -14.38 7.85
CA LYS A 235 -9.42 -14.15 8.81
C LYS A 235 -9.03 -13.18 9.93
N ASP A 236 -7.75 -13.16 10.31
CA ASP A 236 -7.28 -12.32 11.41
C ASP A 236 -7.15 -10.84 11.00
N GLU A 237 -6.89 -10.56 9.72
CA GLU A 237 -6.65 -9.22 9.20
C GLU A 237 -7.86 -8.60 8.49
N ILE A 238 -8.80 -9.41 7.96
CA ILE A 238 -10.00 -8.91 7.27
C ILE A 238 -11.10 -8.57 8.27
N VAL A 239 -11.59 -7.34 8.20
CA VAL A 239 -12.83 -6.87 8.81
C VAL A 239 -13.97 -7.08 7.81
N PRO A 240 -14.97 -7.91 8.11
CA PRO A 240 -16.15 -8.05 7.26
C PRO A 240 -16.90 -6.73 7.13
N VAL A 241 -17.30 -6.38 5.90
CA VAL A 241 -18.05 -5.15 5.61
C VAL A 241 -19.45 -5.53 5.16
N THR A 242 -20.46 -5.12 5.93
CA THR A 242 -21.86 -5.23 5.52
C THR A 242 -22.23 -4.01 4.69
N THR A 243 -22.67 -4.24 3.46
CA THR A 243 -22.97 -3.20 2.48
C THR A 243 -24.14 -3.67 1.59
N LYS A 244 -24.36 -3.00 0.47
CA LYS A 244 -25.38 -3.33 -0.51
C LYS A 244 -24.77 -3.61 -1.88
N ILE A 245 -25.47 -4.46 -2.64
CA ILE A 245 -25.27 -4.60 -4.08
C ILE A 245 -26.58 -4.25 -4.77
N VAL A 246 -26.50 -3.39 -5.77
CA VAL A 246 -27.63 -2.97 -6.61
C VAL A 246 -27.68 -3.84 -7.87
N ASP A 247 -28.84 -4.45 -8.12
CA ASP A 247 -29.10 -5.14 -9.39
C ASP A 247 -29.23 -4.09 -10.52
N PRO A 248 -28.39 -4.15 -11.57
CA PRO A 248 -28.40 -3.14 -12.62
C PRO A 248 -29.64 -3.18 -13.52
N LYS A 249 -30.44 -4.25 -13.50
CA LYS A 249 -31.67 -4.42 -14.29
C LYS A 249 -32.90 -3.97 -13.52
N THR A 250 -32.98 -4.29 -12.22
CA THR A 250 -34.20 -4.02 -11.41
C THR A 250 -34.06 -2.81 -10.49
N GLY A 251 -32.83 -2.39 -10.17
CA GLY A 251 -32.56 -1.36 -9.17
C GLY A 251 -32.74 -1.85 -7.73
N GLU A 252 -33.02 -3.14 -7.51
CA GLU A 252 -33.19 -3.70 -6.17
C GLU A 252 -31.86 -3.71 -5.40
N GLU A 253 -31.90 -3.26 -4.14
CA GLU A 253 -30.75 -3.27 -3.24
C GLU A 253 -30.77 -4.53 -2.38
N LYS A 254 -29.71 -5.34 -2.47
CA LYS A 254 -29.52 -6.51 -1.63
C LYS A 254 -28.42 -6.28 -0.62
N SER A 255 -28.72 -6.44 0.67
CA SER A 255 -27.71 -6.44 1.73
C SER A 255 -26.80 -7.66 1.60
N VAL A 256 -25.48 -7.42 1.68
CA VAL A 256 -24.43 -8.45 1.62
C VAL A 256 -23.35 -8.15 2.64
N THR A 257 -22.67 -9.19 3.13
CA THR A 257 -21.47 -9.04 3.96
C THR A 257 -20.28 -9.59 3.19
N ILE A 258 -19.31 -8.72 2.89
CA ILE A 258 -18.10 -9.07 2.17
C ILE A 258 -16.96 -9.34 3.17
N SER A 259 -16.38 -10.53 3.10
CA SER A 259 -15.35 -10.99 4.05
C SER A 259 -14.18 -11.74 3.39
N VAL A 260 -14.15 -11.80 2.06
CA VAL A 260 -13.13 -12.50 1.26
C VAL A 260 -12.76 -11.67 0.04
N ASP A 261 -11.47 -11.63 -0.29
CA ASP A 261 -10.97 -10.98 -1.50
C ASP A 261 -11.54 -11.66 -2.76
N ASP A 262 -12.19 -10.91 -3.65
CA ASP A 262 -12.87 -11.47 -4.83
C ASP A 262 -12.00 -11.52 -6.10
N GLY A 263 -10.73 -11.09 -5.99
CA GLY A 263 -9.79 -10.99 -7.11
C GLY A 263 -9.03 -12.28 -7.40
N SER A 264 -8.94 -13.23 -6.46
CA SER A 264 -8.17 -14.46 -6.64
C SER A 264 -8.79 -15.39 -7.68
N ARG A 265 -7.94 -16.05 -8.48
CA ARG A 265 -8.33 -16.97 -9.56
C ARG A 265 -7.50 -18.25 -9.43
N PRO A 266 -7.94 -19.26 -8.64
CA PRO A 266 -7.13 -20.42 -8.29
C PRO A 266 -6.67 -21.27 -9.49
N GLY A 267 -7.45 -21.25 -10.58
CA GLY A 267 -7.18 -22.02 -11.79
C GLY A 267 -6.28 -21.33 -12.81
N THR A 268 -5.69 -20.17 -12.50
CA THR A 268 -4.82 -19.45 -13.43
C THR A 268 -3.59 -20.29 -13.79
N THR A 269 -3.37 -20.54 -15.08
CA THR A 269 -2.19 -21.24 -15.60
C THR A 269 -1.38 -20.37 -16.56
N VAL A 270 -0.10 -20.70 -16.77
CA VAL A 270 0.74 -19.99 -17.75
C VAL A 270 0.16 -20.10 -19.17
N SER A 271 -0.46 -21.23 -19.51
CA SER A 271 -1.12 -21.42 -20.80
C SER A 271 -2.30 -20.47 -20.99
N ASP A 272 -3.13 -20.30 -19.96
CA ASP A 272 -4.27 -19.38 -20.00
C ASP A 272 -3.81 -17.93 -20.09
N LEU A 273 -2.79 -17.56 -19.31
CA LEU A 273 -2.22 -16.22 -19.33
C LEU A 273 -1.54 -15.91 -20.67
N GLY A 274 -0.86 -16.89 -21.28
CA GLY A 274 -0.21 -16.74 -22.59
C GLY A 274 -1.17 -16.38 -23.73
N ARG A 275 -2.47 -16.68 -23.58
CA ARG A 275 -3.52 -16.30 -24.54
C ARG A 275 -3.98 -14.85 -24.42
N LEU A 276 -3.65 -14.17 -23.32
CA LEU A 276 -4.06 -12.79 -23.09
C LEU A 276 -3.27 -11.83 -23.98
N LYS A 277 -3.99 -10.90 -24.60
CA LYS A 277 -3.42 -9.84 -25.43
C LYS A 277 -2.70 -8.80 -24.55
N PRO A 278 -1.57 -8.25 -25.02
CA PRO A 278 -0.96 -7.07 -24.40
C PRO A 278 -1.95 -5.91 -24.31
N VAL A 279 -1.87 -5.13 -23.22
CA VAL A 279 -2.82 -4.04 -22.96
C VAL A 279 -2.29 -2.68 -23.44
N PHE A 280 -0.99 -2.43 -23.28
CA PHE A 280 -0.43 -1.09 -23.42
C PHE A 280 0.38 -0.87 -24.70
N LYS A 281 0.99 -1.94 -25.23
CA LYS A 281 1.80 -1.90 -26.46
C LYS A 281 1.50 -3.13 -27.32
N LYS A 282 1.41 -2.99 -28.65
CA LYS A 282 1.00 -4.07 -29.57
C LYS A 282 1.91 -5.31 -29.47
N ASP A 283 3.21 -5.08 -29.38
CA ASP A 283 4.30 -6.05 -29.20
C ASP A 283 4.71 -6.19 -27.71
N GLY A 284 3.86 -5.72 -26.80
CA GLY A 284 4.12 -5.73 -25.36
C GLY A 284 4.02 -7.11 -24.70
N SER A 285 4.41 -7.15 -23.45
CA SER A 285 4.37 -8.32 -22.57
C SER A 285 3.41 -8.16 -21.39
N THR A 286 3.05 -6.93 -21.05
CA THR A 286 2.13 -6.58 -19.97
C THR A 286 0.68 -6.81 -20.40
N THR A 287 -0.01 -7.67 -19.67
CA THR A 287 -1.41 -8.06 -19.88
C THR A 287 -2.24 -7.83 -18.62
N ALA A 288 -3.56 -7.93 -18.74
CA ALA A 288 -4.45 -7.89 -17.58
C ALA A 288 -4.22 -9.03 -16.57
N GLY A 289 -3.60 -10.14 -17.00
CA GLY A 289 -3.39 -11.31 -16.16
C GLY A 289 -2.05 -11.30 -15.41
N ASN A 290 -1.08 -10.52 -15.87
CA ASN A 290 0.22 -10.32 -15.20
C ASN A 290 0.39 -8.90 -14.62
N SER A 291 -0.71 -8.14 -14.53
CA SER A 291 -0.80 -6.84 -13.87
C SER A 291 -1.68 -6.92 -12.62
N SER A 292 -1.53 -5.97 -11.69
CA SER A 292 -2.45 -5.82 -10.57
C SER A 292 -3.87 -5.51 -11.06
N GLN A 293 -4.87 -6.04 -10.34
CA GLN A 293 -6.26 -5.70 -10.61
C GLN A 293 -6.57 -4.30 -10.10
N VAL A 294 -7.47 -3.61 -10.80
CA VAL A 294 -8.12 -2.38 -10.32
C VAL A 294 -9.10 -2.80 -9.22
N THR A 295 -9.01 -2.18 -8.05
CA THR A 295 -9.58 -2.72 -6.80
C THR A 295 -10.07 -1.60 -5.87
N ASP A 296 -11.12 -1.90 -5.11
CA ASP A 296 -11.65 -1.07 -4.02
C ASP A 296 -11.31 -1.73 -2.68
N GLY A 297 -10.97 -0.90 -1.68
CA GLY A 297 -10.72 -1.37 -0.31
C GLY A 297 -10.11 -0.31 0.61
N ALA A 298 -10.01 -0.65 1.88
CA ALA A 298 -9.39 0.19 2.90
C ALA A 298 -8.59 -0.62 3.93
N SER A 299 -7.70 0.05 4.64
CA SER A 299 -6.92 -0.52 5.75
C SER A 299 -6.59 0.54 6.80
N ALA A 300 -6.37 0.10 8.04
CA ALA A 300 -5.99 0.95 9.16
C ALA A 300 -4.98 0.25 10.07
N VAL A 301 -3.97 1.00 10.51
CA VAL A 301 -2.94 0.56 11.44
C VAL A 301 -2.94 1.51 12.63
N LEU A 302 -3.11 0.98 13.83
CA LEU A 302 -3.02 1.75 15.08
C LEU A 302 -1.59 1.67 15.60
N LEU A 303 -0.94 2.83 15.64
CA LEU A 303 0.40 3.00 16.15
C LEU A 303 0.37 3.78 17.45
N MET A 304 1.29 3.47 18.35
CA MET A 304 1.49 4.25 19.56
C MET A 304 2.92 4.14 20.07
N LYS A 305 3.28 5.04 20.98
CA LYS A 305 4.51 4.94 21.76
C LYS A 305 4.50 3.66 22.61
N ARG A 306 5.63 2.92 22.67
CA ARG A 306 5.70 1.64 23.41
C ARG A 306 5.30 1.81 24.87
N SER A 307 5.75 2.86 25.55
CA SER A 307 5.40 3.09 26.96
C SER A 307 3.89 3.17 27.18
N VAL A 308 3.16 3.81 26.25
CA VAL A 308 1.70 3.91 26.30
C VAL A 308 1.02 2.57 26.02
N ALA A 309 1.52 1.79 25.06
CA ALA A 309 1.02 0.43 24.82
C ALA A 309 1.18 -0.46 26.07
N LEU A 310 2.34 -0.39 26.73
CA LEU A 310 2.61 -1.16 27.96
C LEU A 310 1.74 -0.71 29.12
N GLN A 311 1.56 0.61 29.32
CA GLN A 311 0.67 1.16 30.35
C GLN A 311 -0.78 0.70 30.16
N LYS A 312 -1.23 0.58 28.91
CA LYS A 312 -2.57 0.11 28.56
C LYS A 312 -2.70 -1.42 28.51
N GLY A 313 -1.61 -2.17 28.72
CA GLY A 313 -1.60 -3.63 28.65
C GLY A 313 -1.88 -4.19 27.25
N LEU A 314 -1.59 -3.43 26.19
CA LEU A 314 -1.88 -3.84 24.82
C LEU A 314 -0.79 -4.77 24.26
N PRO A 315 -1.17 -5.86 23.55
CA PRO A 315 -0.21 -6.69 22.85
C PRO A 315 0.43 -5.91 21.70
N ILE A 316 1.73 -6.12 21.52
CA ILE A 316 2.51 -5.48 20.45
C ILE A 316 2.61 -6.44 19.28
N LEU A 317 1.91 -6.15 18.18
CA LEU A 317 1.94 -6.92 16.93
C LEU A 317 3.28 -6.75 16.21
N GLY A 318 3.83 -5.53 16.22
CA GLY A 318 5.05 -5.21 15.51
C GLY A 318 5.70 -3.92 16.00
N VAL A 319 6.92 -3.67 15.55
CA VAL A 319 7.66 -2.45 15.86
C VAL A 319 8.05 -1.77 14.56
N PHE A 320 7.67 -0.50 14.40
CA PHE A 320 8.07 0.30 13.26
C PHE A 320 9.54 0.71 13.42
N ARG A 321 10.42 0.11 12.61
CA ARG A 321 11.86 0.37 12.68
C ARG A 321 12.28 1.52 11.78
N THR A 322 12.10 1.38 10.48
CA THR A 322 12.57 2.36 9.50
C THR A 322 11.63 2.45 8.32
N PHE A 323 11.73 3.57 7.62
CA PHE A 323 11.07 3.84 6.37
C PHE A 323 11.99 4.64 5.46
N ALA A 324 11.96 4.32 4.17
CA ALA A 324 12.69 5.05 3.14
C ALA A 324 11.79 5.30 1.93
N ALA A 325 11.78 6.54 1.47
CA ALA A 325 11.22 6.92 0.18
C ALA A 325 12.36 7.40 -0.71
N VAL A 326 12.49 6.85 -1.91
CA VAL A 326 13.55 7.22 -2.85
C VAL A 326 12.96 7.60 -4.20
N GLY A 327 13.55 8.60 -4.86
CA GLY A 327 13.21 8.95 -6.24
C GLY A 327 13.98 8.09 -7.23
N VAL A 328 13.30 7.63 -8.28
CA VAL A 328 13.87 6.90 -9.43
C VAL A 328 13.36 7.49 -10.74
N ASP A 329 13.93 7.08 -11.86
CA ASP A 329 13.49 7.50 -13.20
C ASP A 329 12.00 7.16 -13.43
N PRO A 330 11.13 8.16 -13.73
CA PRO A 330 9.71 7.93 -13.99
C PRO A 330 9.45 6.92 -15.13
N ALA A 331 10.31 6.84 -16.14
CA ALA A 331 10.14 5.93 -17.27
C ALA A 331 10.21 4.44 -16.90
N ILE A 332 10.82 4.13 -15.76
CA ILE A 332 11.00 2.77 -15.24
C ILE A 332 10.63 2.69 -13.75
N MET A 333 9.62 3.46 -13.32
CA MET A 333 9.22 3.59 -11.91
C MET A 333 9.06 2.27 -11.14
N GLY A 334 8.76 1.16 -11.84
CA GLY A 334 8.65 -0.19 -11.28
C GLY A 334 9.92 -0.69 -10.56
N VAL A 335 11.09 -0.07 -10.78
CA VAL A 335 12.34 -0.39 -10.06
C VAL A 335 12.42 0.24 -8.66
N GLY A 336 11.43 1.05 -8.26
CA GLY A 336 11.40 1.74 -6.96
C GLY A 336 11.77 0.85 -5.76
N PRO A 337 11.20 -0.36 -5.60
CA PRO A 337 11.57 -1.27 -4.52
C PRO A 337 13.06 -1.69 -4.53
N ALA A 338 13.66 -1.90 -5.70
CA ALA A 338 15.08 -2.27 -5.81
C ALA A 338 15.99 -1.15 -5.27
N ALA A 339 15.58 0.11 -5.37
CA ALA A 339 16.29 1.24 -4.81
C ALA A 339 15.94 1.52 -3.33
N ALA A 340 14.67 1.37 -2.94
CA ALA A 340 14.19 1.74 -1.61
C ALA A 340 14.55 0.71 -0.51
N ILE A 341 14.45 -0.58 -0.82
CA ILE A 341 14.64 -1.65 0.18
C ILE A 341 16.05 -1.60 0.78
N PRO A 342 17.16 -1.52 0.00
CA PRO A 342 18.50 -1.44 0.57
C PRO A 342 18.68 -0.27 1.55
N VAL A 343 18.06 0.89 1.26
CA VAL A 343 18.12 2.08 2.12
C VAL A 343 17.39 1.85 3.44
N ALA A 344 16.15 1.36 3.41
CA ALA A 344 15.37 1.08 4.61
C ALA A 344 16.06 0.01 5.49
N VAL A 345 16.60 -1.02 4.84
CA VAL A 345 17.32 -2.14 5.48
C VAL A 345 18.63 -1.68 6.10
N LYS A 346 19.39 -0.80 5.43
CA LYS A 346 20.62 -0.22 5.98
C LYS A 346 20.34 0.69 7.19
N ALA A 347 19.27 1.49 7.13
CA ALA A 347 18.88 2.37 8.23
C ALA A 347 18.39 1.61 9.48
N ALA A 348 17.97 0.34 9.34
CA ALA A 348 17.40 -0.45 10.43
C ALA A 348 18.43 -1.02 11.42
N VAL A 349 19.72 -0.79 11.17
CA VAL A 349 20.86 -1.28 11.99
C VAL A 349 21.07 -0.40 13.19
#